data_AF-A0A841Y868-F1
#
_entry.id   AF-A0A841Y868-F1
#
_cell.length_a   1.000
_cell.length_b   1.000
_cell.length_c   1.000
_cell.angle_alpha   90.00
_cell.angle_beta   90.00
_cell.angle_gamma   90.00
#
_symmetry.space_group_name_H-M   'P 1'
#
loop_
_entity.id
_entity.type
_entity.pdbx_description
1 polymer ?
#
loop_
_entity_poly.entity_id
_entity_poly.type
_entity_poly.pdbx_seq_one_letter_code
_entity_poly.pdbx_strand_id
1 'polypeptide(L)'
;MKINELVLAIFAGHGGIDGGASSVYGKESEKALELMLEATKYAKSLGIKVVNNRIANVARNISADAKKANNAKVDAVIEIHFDSATATAQGTTGFYAEGSPSSKSIAKKVNDRVDDYFRDRDIKPDTSTRHGRLGILRETNAPAMLLETCFISNKDDMITYNDKKILIAQAIINGALDYFGILLPQASKKGKQWLYAKKNLYILQGAGDWNSKLAFTLPQHAAVQVDWDDLKNGWFKINYQGKVGYYSASVANYFDTVNPNTTYICQDNLLFRADPKWGGKPSFARKKGETINVVGKVNGWLKCTLGTQYGYLPDAPKYLKKK
;
A
#
# COMPACT_ATOMS: atom_id res chain seq x y z
N MET A 1 -19.94 -10.18 -7.33
CA MET A 1 -20.54 -9.75 -6.05
C MET A 1 -20.58 -8.23 -6.03
N LYS A 2 -21.70 -7.60 -5.65
CA LYS A 2 -21.73 -6.13 -5.46
C LYS A 2 -21.27 -5.76 -4.05
N ILE A 3 -20.70 -4.56 -3.87
CA ILE A 3 -20.15 -4.12 -2.57
C ILE A 3 -21.19 -4.08 -1.44
N ASN A 4 -22.45 -3.78 -1.76
CA ASN A 4 -23.56 -3.72 -0.80
C ASN A 4 -24.20 -5.08 -0.50
N GLU A 5 -23.81 -6.13 -1.23
CA GLU A 5 -24.21 -7.51 -0.98
C GLU A 5 -23.19 -8.22 -0.07
N LEU A 6 -21.94 -7.71 -0.01
CA LEU A 6 -20.84 -8.27 0.77
C LEU A 6 -21.12 -8.19 2.28
N VAL A 7 -20.86 -9.30 2.97
CA VAL A 7 -20.93 -9.44 4.43
C VAL A 7 -19.58 -9.87 4.97
N LEU A 8 -18.92 -9.02 5.77
CA LEU A 8 -17.64 -9.34 6.40
C LEU A 8 -17.80 -9.54 7.91
N ALA A 9 -17.18 -10.58 8.46
CA ALA A 9 -16.91 -10.63 9.89
C ALA A 9 -15.52 -10.02 10.15
N ILE A 10 -15.49 -8.92 10.90
CA ILE A 10 -14.26 -8.24 11.29
C ILE A 10 -14.16 -8.36 12.81
N PHE A 11 -13.28 -9.24 13.26
CA PHE A 11 -13.19 -9.64 14.65
C PHE A 11 -11.91 -9.10 15.28
N ALA A 12 -11.98 -8.77 16.57
CA ALA A 12 -10.83 -8.40 17.37
C ALA A 12 -10.41 -9.60 18.24
N GLY A 13 -9.15 -10.00 18.13
CA GLY A 13 -8.52 -11.00 19.01
C GLY A 13 -8.65 -10.65 20.49
N HIS A 14 -8.60 -11.67 21.35
CA HIS A 14 -8.64 -11.51 22.81
C HIS A 14 -9.86 -10.72 23.33
N GLY A 15 -9.84 -10.31 24.60
CA GLY A 15 -10.83 -9.41 25.20
C GLY A 15 -11.05 -9.66 26.69
N GLY A 16 -11.29 -8.57 27.43
CA GLY A 16 -11.60 -8.63 28.86
C GLY A 16 -10.48 -9.25 29.68
N ILE A 17 -10.74 -10.41 30.28
CA ILE A 17 -9.76 -11.12 31.13
C ILE A 17 -8.58 -11.67 30.31
N ASP A 18 -8.81 -12.00 29.04
CA ASP A 18 -7.75 -12.32 28.10
C ASP A 18 -7.23 -11.03 27.47
N GLY A 19 -6.12 -10.53 27.98
CA GLY A 19 -5.52 -9.27 27.51
C GLY A 19 -4.74 -9.40 26.20
N GLY A 20 -4.42 -10.62 25.78
CA GLY A 20 -3.37 -10.88 24.77
C GLY A 20 -2.00 -10.40 25.23
N ALA A 21 -1.11 -10.15 24.27
CA ALA A 21 0.19 -9.54 24.55
C ALA A 21 0.06 -8.16 25.20
N SER A 22 1.04 -7.79 26.03
CA SER A 22 1.11 -6.50 26.71
C SER A 22 2.50 -5.90 26.55
N SER A 23 2.55 -4.59 26.28
CA SER A 23 3.80 -3.84 26.20
C SER A 23 3.63 -2.43 26.79
N VAL A 24 4.69 -1.63 26.77
CA VAL A 24 4.64 -0.20 27.13
C VAL A 24 3.73 0.62 26.19
N TYR A 25 3.32 0.05 25.05
CA TYR A 25 2.45 0.71 24.05
C TYR A 25 0.98 0.29 24.15
N GLY A 26 0.63 -0.58 25.12
CA GLY A 26 -0.74 -1.00 25.41
C GLY A 26 -0.93 -2.51 25.45
N LYS A 27 -2.19 -2.93 25.48
CA LYS A 27 -2.62 -4.33 25.42
C LYS A 27 -3.15 -4.69 24.04
N GLU A 28 -2.84 -5.88 23.58
CA GLU A 28 -3.29 -6.40 22.29
C GLU A 28 -4.81 -6.39 22.15
N SER A 29 -5.53 -6.86 23.17
CA SER A 29 -7.01 -6.84 23.20
C SER A 29 -7.63 -5.47 22.94
N GLU A 30 -6.98 -4.39 23.37
CA GLU A 30 -7.42 -3.01 23.17
C GLU A 30 -7.06 -2.51 21.77
N LYS A 31 -5.84 -2.81 21.29
CA LYS A 31 -5.36 -2.41 19.96
C LYS A 31 -6.08 -3.13 18.83
N ALA A 32 -6.35 -4.42 19.00
CA ALA A 32 -7.18 -5.21 18.11
C ALA A 32 -8.62 -4.65 18.04
N LEU A 33 -9.19 -4.26 19.18
CA LEU A 33 -10.52 -3.62 19.22
C LEU A 33 -10.52 -2.27 18.50
N GLU A 34 -9.54 -1.42 18.79
CA GLU A 34 -9.38 -0.10 18.17
C GLU A 34 -9.33 -0.23 16.64
N LEU A 35 -8.45 -1.09 16.12
CA LEU A 35 -8.28 -1.27 14.68
C LEU A 35 -9.52 -1.91 14.02
N MET A 36 -10.12 -2.91 14.66
CA MET A 36 -11.35 -3.56 14.17
C MET A 36 -12.50 -2.55 14.05
N LEU A 37 -12.66 -1.63 15.01
CA LEU A 37 -13.71 -0.61 14.96
C LEU A 37 -13.48 0.39 13.83
N GLU A 38 -12.23 0.82 13.58
CA GLU A 38 -11.90 1.67 12.43
C GLU A 38 -12.15 0.94 11.09
N ALA A 39 -11.76 -0.33 10.98
CA ALA A 39 -12.01 -1.14 9.79
C ALA A 39 -13.52 -1.33 9.56
N THR A 40 -14.28 -1.54 10.63
CA THR A 40 -15.74 -1.62 10.61
C THR A 40 -16.38 -0.32 10.13
N LYS A 41 -15.93 0.81 10.65
CA LYS A 41 -16.41 2.15 10.26
C LYS A 41 -16.18 2.38 8.76
N TYR A 42 -14.99 2.05 8.26
CA TYR A 42 -14.68 2.18 6.84
C TYR A 42 -15.52 1.23 5.98
N ALA A 43 -15.60 -0.05 6.32
CA ALA A 43 -16.41 -1.02 5.60
C ALA A 43 -17.90 -0.59 5.50
N LYS A 44 -18.48 -0.14 6.62
CA LYS A 44 -19.85 0.38 6.64
C LYS A 44 -20.02 1.63 5.77
N SER A 45 -19.02 2.52 5.72
CA SER A 45 -19.06 3.71 4.85
C SER A 45 -19.12 3.36 3.35
N LEU A 46 -18.68 2.16 2.98
CA LEU A 46 -18.73 1.62 1.63
C LEU A 46 -20.01 0.83 1.33
N GLY A 47 -20.91 0.71 2.31
CA GLY A 47 -22.15 -0.07 2.21
C GLY A 47 -21.99 -1.57 2.50
N ILE A 48 -20.83 -2.01 2.98
CA ILE A 48 -20.57 -3.41 3.35
C ILE A 48 -21.32 -3.74 4.65
N LYS A 49 -21.96 -4.90 4.71
CA LYS A 49 -22.55 -5.40 5.95
C LYS A 49 -21.45 -5.99 6.83
N VAL A 50 -21.40 -5.60 8.11
CA VAL A 50 -20.32 -6.01 9.01
C VAL A 50 -20.87 -6.72 10.24
N VAL A 51 -20.25 -7.86 10.58
CA VAL A 51 -20.46 -8.60 11.82
C VAL A 51 -19.22 -8.43 12.69
N ASN A 52 -19.37 -7.85 13.88
CA ASN A 52 -18.29 -7.79 14.86
C ASN A 52 -18.52 -8.83 15.96
N ASN A 53 -17.45 -9.45 16.47
CA ASN A 53 -17.54 -10.34 17.63
C ASN A 53 -17.90 -9.56 18.89
N ARG A 54 -17.21 -8.44 19.12
CA ARG A 54 -17.40 -7.49 20.23
C ARG A 54 -17.26 -6.04 19.78
N ILE A 55 -17.76 -5.09 20.57
CA ILE A 55 -17.61 -3.63 20.34
C ILE A 55 -17.04 -2.90 21.56
N ALA A 56 -16.68 -3.66 22.61
CA ALA A 56 -16.05 -3.19 23.83
C ALA A 56 -14.95 -4.18 24.24
N ASN A 57 -14.08 -3.80 25.16
CA ASN A 57 -13.03 -4.69 25.69
C ASN A 57 -13.63 -5.65 26.73
N VAL A 58 -14.32 -6.68 26.24
CA VAL A 58 -14.99 -7.70 27.05
C VAL A 58 -14.54 -9.09 26.64
N ALA A 59 -14.69 -10.06 27.54
CA ALA A 59 -14.35 -11.45 27.27
C ALA A 59 -15.10 -11.98 26.04
N ARG A 60 -14.43 -12.86 25.29
CA ARG A 60 -14.96 -13.51 24.09
C ARG A 60 -14.77 -15.01 24.15
N ASN A 61 -15.44 -15.73 23.24
CA ASN A 61 -15.30 -17.16 23.07
C ASN A 61 -15.14 -17.47 21.58
N ILE A 62 -13.99 -18.04 21.21
CA ILE A 62 -13.61 -18.27 19.81
C ILE A 62 -14.67 -19.08 19.06
N SER A 63 -15.18 -20.16 19.65
CA SER A 63 -16.22 -20.99 19.03
C SER A 63 -17.56 -20.27 18.90
N ALA A 64 -17.92 -19.41 19.86
CA ALA A 64 -19.10 -18.57 19.76
C ALA A 64 -18.96 -17.54 18.62
N ASP A 65 -17.77 -16.99 18.41
CA ASP A 65 -17.50 -16.03 17.34
C ASP A 65 -17.51 -16.70 15.96
N ALA A 66 -16.91 -17.89 15.83
CA ALA A 66 -17.01 -18.71 14.63
C ALA A 66 -18.47 -19.05 14.32
N LYS A 67 -19.25 -19.48 15.32
CA LYS A 67 -20.69 -19.74 15.18
C LYS A 67 -21.45 -18.48 14.78
N LYS A 68 -21.10 -17.30 15.31
CA LYS A 68 -21.69 -16.01 14.95
C LYS A 68 -21.46 -15.68 13.47
N ALA A 69 -20.22 -15.85 12.98
CA ALA A 69 -19.88 -15.68 11.56
C ALA A 69 -20.65 -16.67 10.67
N ASN A 70 -20.66 -17.95 11.04
CA ASN A 70 -21.34 -19.01 10.31
C ASN A 70 -22.86 -18.77 10.21
N ASN A 71 -23.50 -18.39 11.31
CA ASN A 71 -24.93 -18.08 11.35
C ASN A 71 -25.28 -16.85 10.50
N ALA A 72 -24.40 -15.85 10.48
CA ALA A 72 -24.59 -14.65 9.67
C ALA A 72 -24.29 -14.88 8.17
N LYS A 73 -23.79 -16.06 7.80
CA LYS A 73 -23.42 -16.43 6.43
C LYS A 73 -22.49 -15.38 5.80
N VAL A 74 -21.48 -14.98 6.56
CA VAL A 74 -20.48 -14.00 6.09
C VAL A 74 -19.73 -14.54 4.88
N ASP A 75 -19.29 -13.65 4.00
CA ASP A 75 -18.48 -14.01 2.83
C ASP A 75 -17.00 -14.21 3.21
N ALA A 76 -16.53 -13.59 4.28
CA ALA A 76 -15.20 -13.80 4.85
C ALA A 76 -15.09 -13.39 6.33
N VAL A 77 -14.08 -13.93 7.01
CA VAL A 77 -13.68 -13.56 8.37
C VAL A 77 -12.25 -13.02 8.38
N ILE A 78 -12.05 -11.88 9.03
CA ILE A 78 -10.75 -11.27 9.29
C ILE A 78 -10.65 -11.05 10.81
N GLU A 79 -9.83 -11.85 11.48
CA GLU A 79 -9.54 -11.68 12.91
C GLU A 79 -8.23 -10.90 13.09
N ILE A 80 -8.31 -9.75 13.76
CA ILE A 80 -7.20 -8.80 13.91
C ILE A 80 -6.50 -9.06 15.25
N HIS A 81 -5.18 -9.20 15.19
CA HIS A 81 -4.25 -9.41 16.30
C HIS A 81 -3.04 -8.48 16.18
N PHE A 82 -2.22 -8.43 17.24
CA PHE A 82 -0.93 -7.74 17.27
C PHE A 82 0.13 -8.66 17.87
N ASP A 83 1.18 -8.94 17.09
CA ASP A 83 2.21 -9.91 17.47
C ASP A 83 3.07 -9.35 18.61
N SER A 84 3.81 -10.22 19.27
CA SER A 84 4.75 -9.83 20.31
C SER A 84 5.91 -10.81 20.39
N ALA A 85 7.13 -10.27 20.36
CA ALA A 85 8.35 -11.03 20.55
C ALA A 85 9.43 -10.12 21.20
N THR A 86 10.65 -10.13 20.67
CA THR A 86 11.68 -9.18 21.08
C THR A 86 11.31 -7.76 20.64
N ALA A 87 11.93 -6.75 21.26
CA ALA A 87 11.71 -5.34 20.91
C ALA A 87 12.15 -4.97 19.48
N THR A 88 12.91 -5.85 18.80
CA THR A 88 13.41 -5.67 17.44
C THR A 88 12.61 -6.43 16.38
N ALA A 89 11.79 -7.40 16.79
CA ALA A 89 10.86 -8.07 15.88
C ALA A 89 9.85 -7.04 15.38
N GLN A 90 9.54 -7.05 14.08
CA GLN A 90 8.66 -6.07 13.44
C GLN A 90 8.00 -6.70 12.22
N GLY A 91 6.89 -6.11 11.78
CA GLY A 91 6.22 -6.48 10.54
C GLY A 91 4.85 -7.13 10.72
N THR A 92 4.17 -7.35 9.59
CA THR A 92 2.85 -7.99 9.50
C THR A 92 2.97 -9.46 9.13
N THR A 93 2.02 -10.30 9.54
CA THR A 93 1.90 -11.69 9.08
C THR A 93 0.43 -12.09 8.98
N GLY A 94 0.01 -12.61 7.83
CA GLY A 94 -1.32 -13.21 7.66
C GLY A 94 -1.29 -14.72 7.89
N PHE A 95 -2.20 -15.25 8.71
CA PHE A 95 -2.38 -16.68 8.91
C PHE A 95 -3.65 -17.21 8.26
N TYR A 96 -3.58 -18.42 7.72
CA TYR A 96 -4.70 -19.13 7.11
C TYR A 96 -4.76 -20.59 7.55
N ALA A 97 -5.94 -21.20 7.53
CA ALA A 97 -6.07 -22.63 7.79
C ALA A 97 -5.37 -23.46 6.70
N GLU A 98 -4.38 -24.28 7.06
CA GLU A 98 -3.73 -25.18 6.10
C GLU A 98 -4.75 -26.08 5.39
N GLY A 99 -4.61 -26.20 4.06
CA GLY A 99 -5.54 -26.92 3.21
C GLY A 99 -6.73 -26.10 2.71
N SER A 100 -6.83 -24.80 3.04
CA SER A 100 -7.86 -23.89 2.51
C SER A 100 -7.28 -22.90 1.48
N PRO A 101 -7.43 -23.15 0.16
CA PRO A 101 -6.96 -22.23 -0.87
C PRO A 101 -7.63 -20.85 -0.83
N SER A 102 -8.91 -20.80 -0.47
CA SER A 102 -9.66 -19.54 -0.35
C SER A 102 -9.17 -18.71 0.84
N SER A 103 -8.97 -19.33 2.01
CA SER A 103 -8.36 -18.67 3.18
C SER A 103 -6.94 -18.19 2.89
N LYS A 104 -6.13 -18.99 2.17
CA LYS A 104 -4.78 -18.60 1.74
C LYS A 104 -4.83 -17.37 0.83
N SER A 105 -5.77 -17.34 -0.12
CA SER A 105 -5.94 -16.24 -1.07
C SER A 105 -6.35 -14.93 -0.39
N ILE A 106 -7.35 -14.96 0.49
CA ILE A 106 -7.77 -13.74 1.21
C ILE A 106 -6.68 -13.26 2.18
N ALA A 107 -6.02 -14.17 2.90
CA ALA A 107 -4.90 -13.82 3.76
C ALA A 107 -3.80 -13.10 2.98
N LYS A 108 -3.49 -13.59 1.77
CA LYS A 108 -2.52 -12.92 0.89
C LYS A 108 -2.98 -11.53 0.50
N LYS A 109 -4.20 -11.37 0.00
CA LYS A 109 -4.72 -10.07 -0.47
C LYS A 109 -4.77 -9.02 0.62
N VAL A 110 -5.11 -9.40 1.84
CA VAL A 110 -5.11 -8.50 3.00
C VAL A 110 -3.68 -8.19 3.46
N ASN A 111 -2.81 -9.19 3.58
CA ASN A 111 -1.41 -8.97 3.98
C ASN A 111 -0.67 -8.05 2.99
N ASP A 112 -0.82 -8.27 1.68
CA ASP A 112 -0.26 -7.46 0.58
C ASP A 112 -0.70 -5.98 0.59
N ARG A 113 -1.71 -5.61 1.39
CA ARG A 113 -2.14 -4.22 1.57
C ARG A 113 -1.63 -3.63 2.87
N VAL A 114 -1.46 -4.47 3.89
CA VAL A 114 -1.00 -4.06 5.23
C VAL A 114 0.52 -3.92 5.26
N ASP A 115 1.24 -4.69 4.45
CA ASP A 115 2.70 -4.61 4.28
C ASP A 115 3.19 -3.31 3.60
N ASP A 116 2.30 -2.51 3.00
CA ASP A 116 2.59 -1.13 2.61
C ASP A 116 3.01 -0.25 3.81
N TYR A 117 2.66 -0.66 5.04
CA TYR A 117 2.94 0.07 6.29
C TYR A 117 3.96 -0.62 7.19
N PHE A 118 4.11 -1.94 7.09
CA PHE A 118 4.94 -2.74 7.97
C PHE A 118 5.82 -3.68 7.18
N ARG A 119 6.96 -4.11 7.75
CA ARG A 119 7.80 -5.12 7.10
C ARG A 119 6.97 -6.37 6.77
N ASP A 120 6.99 -6.81 5.51
CA ASP A 120 6.34 -8.06 5.13
C ASP A 120 7.09 -9.27 5.74
N ARG A 121 6.34 -10.18 6.33
CA ARG A 121 6.83 -11.48 6.85
C ARG A 121 6.08 -12.65 6.22
N ASP A 122 5.46 -12.39 5.06
CA ASP A 122 4.64 -13.29 4.27
C ASP A 122 3.37 -13.78 4.99
N ILE A 123 2.56 -14.53 4.26
CA ILE A 123 1.48 -15.32 4.83
C ILE A 123 1.96 -16.72 5.21
N LYS A 124 1.35 -17.30 6.25
CA LYS A 124 1.75 -18.61 6.79
C LYS A 124 0.53 -19.49 7.11
N PRO A 125 0.64 -20.83 6.99
CA PRO A 125 -0.40 -21.71 7.47
C PRO A 125 -0.47 -21.67 9.01
N ASP A 126 -1.65 -21.89 9.58
CA ASP A 126 -1.88 -21.94 11.03
C ASP A 126 -1.06 -23.04 11.73
N THR A 127 -0.69 -24.09 11.01
CA THR A 127 0.22 -25.16 11.44
C THR A 127 1.64 -24.67 11.76
N SER A 128 2.04 -23.51 11.23
CA SER A 128 3.32 -22.88 11.56
C SER A 128 3.32 -22.11 12.88
N THR A 129 2.14 -21.89 13.47
CA THR A 129 2.03 -21.24 14.78
C THR A 129 2.39 -22.21 15.90
N ARG A 130 2.75 -21.70 17.08
CA ARG A 130 2.95 -22.53 18.29
C ARG A 130 1.72 -23.35 18.68
N HIS A 131 0.53 -22.96 18.22
CA HIS A 131 -0.73 -23.63 18.51
C HIS A 131 -1.00 -24.78 17.53
N GLY A 132 -0.38 -24.77 16.34
CA GLY A 132 -0.56 -25.78 15.28
C GLY A 132 -1.94 -25.78 14.61
N ARG A 133 -2.96 -25.21 15.25
CA ARG A 133 -4.30 -24.94 14.73
C ARG A 133 -4.87 -23.69 15.39
N LEU A 134 -5.45 -22.81 14.59
CA LEU A 134 -6.14 -21.62 15.10
C LEU A 134 -7.66 -21.82 15.01
N GLY A 135 -8.34 -21.79 16.17
CA GLY A 135 -9.76 -22.13 16.28
C GLY A 135 -10.66 -21.32 15.34
N ILE A 136 -10.49 -19.99 15.28
CA ILE A 136 -11.32 -19.14 14.40
C ILE A 136 -11.23 -19.55 12.93
N LEU A 137 -10.03 -19.96 12.48
CA LEU A 137 -9.76 -20.30 11.08
C LEU A 137 -10.30 -21.68 10.73
N ARG A 138 -10.41 -22.56 11.73
CA ARG A 138 -10.81 -23.95 11.57
C ARG A 138 -12.29 -24.18 11.82
N GLU A 139 -12.95 -23.34 12.62
CA GLU A 139 -14.36 -23.46 12.98
C GLU A 139 -15.27 -22.57 12.12
N THR A 140 -14.69 -21.65 11.34
CA THR A 140 -15.44 -20.81 10.39
C THR A 140 -15.60 -21.51 9.05
N ASN A 141 -16.81 -21.46 8.48
CA ASN A 141 -17.14 -22.04 7.17
C ASN A 141 -16.68 -21.17 5.99
N ALA A 142 -16.79 -19.85 6.14
CA ALA A 142 -16.33 -18.88 5.15
C ALA A 142 -14.78 -18.84 5.09
N PRO A 143 -14.18 -18.34 3.98
CA PRO A 143 -12.77 -18.00 3.94
C PRO A 143 -12.39 -17.11 5.14
N ALA A 144 -11.36 -17.51 5.88
CA ALA A 144 -10.98 -16.90 7.14
C ALA A 144 -9.48 -16.66 7.21
N MET A 145 -9.08 -15.52 7.76
CA MET A 145 -7.69 -15.20 8.09
C MET A 145 -7.56 -14.63 9.51
N LEU A 146 -6.38 -14.82 10.09
CA LEU A 146 -5.92 -14.12 11.28
C LEU A 146 -4.78 -13.20 10.86
N LEU A 147 -4.89 -11.90 11.16
CA LEU A 147 -3.90 -10.90 10.82
C LEU A 147 -3.12 -10.53 12.08
N GLU A 148 -1.85 -10.89 12.13
CA GLU A 148 -0.91 -10.23 13.03
C GLU A 148 -0.48 -8.91 12.40
N THR A 149 -1.12 -7.81 12.81
CA THR A 149 -1.03 -6.52 12.11
C THR A 149 0.38 -5.94 12.14
N CYS A 150 0.96 -5.88 13.34
CA CYS A 150 2.32 -5.45 13.61
C CYS A 150 2.73 -5.92 15.00
N PHE A 151 3.99 -5.71 15.40
CA PHE A 151 4.47 -6.10 16.73
C PHE A 151 4.14 -5.05 17.79
N ILE A 152 3.27 -5.38 18.75
CA ILE A 152 2.99 -4.51 19.90
C ILE A 152 4.21 -4.31 20.80
N SER A 153 5.21 -5.20 20.72
CA SER A 153 6.48 -5.10 21.44
C SER A 153 7.49 -4.16 20.77
N ASN A 154 7.23 -3.69 19.55
CA ASN A 154 8.17 -2.92 18.75
C ASN A 154 7.81 -1.43 18.69
N LYS A 155 8.81 -0.57 18.92
CA LYS A 155 8.61 0.89 18.96
C LYS A 155 8.18 1.47 17.62
N ASP A 156 8.83 1.09 16.53
CA ASP A 156 8.64 1.69 15.21
C ASP A 156 7.33 1.21 14.57
N ASP A 157 6.97 -0.05 14.77
CA ASP A 157 5.65 -0.59 14.41
C ASP A 157 4.56 0.18 15.14
N MET A 158 4.69 0.39 16.46
CA MET A 158 3.67 1.10 17.23
C MET A 158 3.60 2.60 16.92
N ILE A 159 4.72 3.24 16.56
CA ILE A 159 4.70 4.62 16.02
C ILE A 159 3.90 4.65 14.71
N THR A 160 4.20 3.73 13.79
CA THR A 160 3.54 3.66 12.48
C THR A 160 2.06 3.36 12.64
N TYR A 161 1.69 2.39 13.48
CA TYR A 161 0.31 2.07 13.79
C TYR A 161 -0.45 3.28 14.32
N ASN A 162 0.08 3.97 15.34
CA ASN A 162 -0.62 5.10 15.95
C ASN A 162 -0.81 6.27 14.96
N ASP A 163 0.16 6.52 14.07
CA ASP A 163 0.07 7.57 13.04
C ASP A 163 -0.84 7.17 11.86
N LYS A 164 -0.84 5.89 11.47
CA LYS A 164 -1.48 5.40 10.24
C LYS A 164 -2.71 4.51 10.45
N LYS A 165 -3.23 4.37 11.67
CA LYS A 165 -4.31 3.41 12.01
C LYS A 165 -5.52 3.45 11.07
N ILE A 166 -5.96 4.64 10.65
CA ILE A 166 -7.09 4.80 9.74
C ILE A 166 -6.76 4.23 8.35
N LEU A 167 -5.53 4.45 7.87
CA LEU A 167 -5.08 3.94 6.58
C LEU A 167 -4.85 2.42 6.62
N ILE A 168 -4.35 1.90 7.74
CA ILE A 168 -4.20 0.45 7.97
C ILE A 168 -5.57 -0.23 8.00
N ALA A 169 -6.55 0.36 8.71
CA ALA A 169 -7.94 -0.10 8.70
C ALA A 169 -8.52 -0.15 7.27
N GLN A 170 -8.26 0.88 6.46
CA GLN A 170 -8.65 0.91 5.06
C GLN A 170 -7.95 -0.17 4.24
N ALA A 171 -6.65 -0.39 4.45
CA ALA A 171 -5.88 -1.42 3.79
C ALA A 171 -6.45 -2.82 4.02
N ILE A 172 -6.86 -3.13 5.26
CA ILE A 172 -7.50 -4.40 5.61
C ILE A 172 -8.76 -4.63 4.76
N ILE A 173 -9.65 -3.63 4.69
CA ILE A 173 -10.89 -3.76 3.92
C ILE A 173 -10.60 -3.79 2.41
N ASN A 174 -9.66 -2.99 1.92
CA ASN A 174 -9.29 -2.97 0.51
C ASN A 174 -8.70 -4.30 0.06
N GLY A 175 -7.91 -4.97 0.89
CA GLY A 175 -7.42 -6.31 0.61
C GLY A 175 -8.55 -7.35 0.56
N ALA A 176 -9.54 -7.23 1.43
CA ALA A 176 -10.74 -8.08 1.35
C ALA A 176 -11.51 -7.84 0.04
N LEU A 177 -11.66 -6.57 -0.37
CA LEU A 177 -12.31 -6.22 -1.64
C LEU A 177 -11.53 -6.74 -2.86
N ASP A 178 -10.20 -6.67 -2.83
CA ASP A 178 -9.34 -7.24 -3.87
C ASP A 178 -9.53 -8.76 -4.02
N TYR A 179 -9.75 -9.48 -2.91
CA TYR A 179 -10.07 -10.91 -2.94
C TYR A 179 -11.40 -11.19 -3.66
N PHE A 180 -12.43 -10.37 -3.41
CA PHE A 180 -13.72 -10.50 -4.09
C PHE A 180 -13.75 -9.87 -5.50
N GLY A 181 -12.65 -9.28 -5.96
CA GLY A 181 -12.59 -8.55 -7.22
C GLY A 181 -13.49 -7.31 -7.24
N ILE A 182 -13.84 -6.77 -6.07
CA ILE A 182 -14.69 -5.58 -5.94
C ILE A 182 -13.78 -4.37 -6.05
N LEU A 183 -13.89 -3.68 -7.19
CA LEU A 183 -13.25 -2.38 -7.34
C LEU A 183 -14.05 -1.36 -6.55
N LEU A 184 -13.39 -0.71 -5.59
CA LEU A 184 -13.95 0.49 -5.01
C LEU A 184 -14.29 1.48 -6.12
N PRO A 185 -15.47 2.13 -6.07
CA PRO A 185 -15.62 3.39 -6.76
C PRO A 185 -14.48 4.27 -6.27
N GLN A 186 -13.49 4.55 -7.13
CA GLN A 186 -12.46 5.53 -6.80
C GLN A 186 -13.24 6.75 -6.32
N ALA A 187 -13.00 7.22 -5.08
CA ALA A 187 -13.54 8.50 -4.62
C ALA A 187 -13.27 9.48 -5.75
N SER A 188 -14.31 9.96 -6.45
CA SER A 188 -14.19 10.32 -7.87
C SER A 188 -13.04 11.30 -8.05
N LYS A 189 -11.88 10.78 -8.43
CA LYS A 189 -10.80 11.62 -8.91
C LYS A 189 -11.38 12.17 -10.19
N LYS A 190 -11.52 13.49 -10.22
CA LYS A 190 -12.13 14.21 -11.33
C LYS A 190 -11.09 15.12 -11.93
N GLY A 191 -11.22 15.34 -13.22
CA GLY A 191 -10.35 16.21 -13.98
C GLY A 191 -8.92 15.71 -14.07
N LYS A 192 -8.07 16.65 -14.48
CA LYS A 192 -6.67 16.41 -14.76
C LYS A 192 -5.84 16.54 -13.50
N GLN A 193 -4.94 15.59 -13.26
CA GLN A 193 -4.04 15.59 -12.11
C GLN A 193 -2.60 15.34 -12.53
N TRP A 194 -1.66 15.90 -11.78
CA TRP A 194 -0.24 15.60 -11.95
C TRP A 194 0.14 14.40 -11.08
N LEU A 195 0.81 13.43 -11.69
CA LEU A 195 1.40 12.27 -11.05
C LEU A 195 2.86 12.12 -11.49
N TYR A 196 3.62 11.27 -10.81
CA TYR A 196 5.03 11.02 -11.12
C TYR A 196 5.25 9.54 -11.37
N ALA A 197 5.91 9.17 -12.46
CA ALA A 197 6.10 7.76 -12.78
C ALA A 197 7.04 7.08 -11.76
N LYS A 198 6.61 5.98 -11.13
CA LYS A 198 7.47 5.22 -10.19
C LYS A 198 8.68 4.55 -10.87
N LYS A 199 8.56 4.27 -12.16
CA LYS A 199 9.55 3.61 -13.03
C LYS A 199 9.36 4.05 -14.47
N ASN A 200 10.17 3.57 -15.40
CA ASN A 200 9.91 3.77 -16.82
C ASN A 200 8.61 3.05 -17.20
N LEU A 201 7.66 3.78 -17.79
CA LEU A 201 6.36 3.25 -18.22
C LEU A 201 6.24 3.32 -19.74
N TYR A 202 5.76 2.23 -20.35
CA TYR A 202 5.51 2.13 -21.79
C TYR A 202 4.08 2.58 -22.08
N ILE A 203 3.89 3.86 -22.38
CA ILE A 203 2.56 4.43 -22.59
C ILE A 203 2.03 3.96 -23.95
N LEU A 204 0.80 3.44 -23.97
CA LEU A 204 0.23 2.77 -25.13
C LEU A 204 -0.76 3.66 -25.89
N GLN A 205 -1.02 3.32 -27.15
CA GLN A 205 -1.98 4.05 -27.99
C GLN A 205 -3.44 3.71 -27.64
N GLY A 206 -3.71 2.51 -27.13
CA GLY A 206 -5.03 2.02 -26.72
C GLY A 206 -5.20 1.89 -25.21
N ALA A 207 -6.43 2.05 -24.74
CA ALA A 207 -6.81 1.92 -23.33
C ALA A 207 -7.29 0.50 -23.02
N GLY A 208 -6.84 -0.08 -21.90
CA GLY A 208 -7.31 -1.38 -21.43
C GLY A 208 -6.63 -2.61 -22.04
N ASP A 209 -5.66 -2.42 -22.94
CA ASP A 209 -4.98 -3.51 -23.64
C ASP A 209 -3.46 -3.33 -23.61
N TRP A 210 -2.79 -4.21 -22.85
CA TRP A 210 -1.33 -4.23 -22.74
C TRP A 210 -0.62 -4.62 -24.05
N ASN A 211 -1.33 -5.18 -25.04
CA ASN A 211 -0.78 -5.53 -26.35
C ASN A 211 -0.89 -4.38 -27.36
N SER A 212 -1.46 -3.23 -26.97
CA SER A 212 -1.56 -2.07 -27.84
C SER A 212 -0.18 -1.52 -28.21
N LYS A 213 -0.10 -0.85 -29.36
CA LYS A 213 1.15 -0.25 -29.86
C LYS A 213 1.68 0.79 -28.87
N LEU A 214 3.00 0.85 -28.73
CA LEU A 214 3.69 1.88 -27.95
C LEU A 214 3.40 3.27 -28.54
N ALA A 215 2.97 4.21 -27.71
CA ALA A 215 2.88 5.63 -28.04
C ALA A 215 4.21 6.33 -27.71
N PHE A 216 4.67 6.21 -26.46
CA PHE A 216 5.96 6.73 -26.00
C PHE A 216 6.36 6.09 -24.67
N THR A 217 7.63 6.25 -24.29
CA THR A 217 8.10 5.87 -22.95
C THR A 217 8.01 7.08 -22.02
N LEU A 218 7.30 6.95 -20.90
CA LEU A 218 7.31 7.91 -19.80
C LEU A 218 8.47 7.58 -18.85
N PRO A 219 9.48 8.45 -18.71
CA PRO A 219 10.62 8.16 -17.86
C PRO A 219 10.27 8.10 -16.37
N GLN A 220 11.01 7.31 -15.60
CA GLN A 220 10.92 7.29 -14.14
C GLN A 220 11.08 8.70 -13.54
N HIS A 221 10.23 9.00 -12.55
CA HIS A 221 10.09 10.27 -11.83
C HIS A 221 9.61 11.46 -12.67
N ALA A 222 9.30 11.24 -13.95
CA ALA A 222 8.73 12.27 -14.80
C ALA A 222 7.34 12.65 -14.29
N ALA A 223 7.12 13.96 -14.14
CA ALA A 223 5.79 14.51 -13.92
C ALA A 223 4.95 14.31 -15.18
N VAL A 224 3.72 13.83 -15.00
CA VAL A 224 2.80 13.58 -16.08
C VAL A 224 1.39 13.98 -15.68
N GLN A 225 0.65 14.53 -16.65
CA GLN A 225 -0.76 14.82 -16.45
C GLN A 225 -1.58 13.58 -16.81
N VAL A 226 -2.46 13.18 -15.91
CA VAL A 226 -3.43 12.11 -16.11
C VAL A 226 -4.83 12.69 -16.08
N ASP A 227 -5.73 12.14 -16.89
CA ASP A 227 -7.10 12.61 -17.00
C ASP A 227 -8.07 11.58 -16.43
N TRP A 228 -8.59 11.84 -15.24
CA TRP A 228 -9.53 10.94 -14.58
C TRP A 228 -10.92 10.96 -15.19
N ASP A 229 -11.25 11.99 -15.97
CA ASP A 229 -12.51 12.07 -16.70
C ASP A 229 -12.47 11.22 -18.00
N ASP A 230 -11.27 10.83 -18.46
CA ASP A 230 -11.05 9.93 -19.60
C ASP A 230 -10.52 8.55 -19.12
N LEU A 231 -11.31 7.91 -18.25
CA LEU A 231 -11.06 6.57 -17.73
C LEU A 231 -11.78 5.52 -18.61
N LYS A 232 -11.01 4.65 -19.24
CA LYS A 232 -11.51 3.57 -20.12
C LYS A 232 -10.87 2.24 -19.71
N ASN A 233 -11.69 1.25 -19.34
CA ASN A 233 -11.23 -0.10 -18.98
C ASN A 233 -10.11 -0.11 -17.91
N GLY A 234 -10.21 0.77 -16.91
CA GLY A 234 -9.20 0.88 -15.83
C GLY A 234 -7.91 1.60 -16.23
N TRP A 235 -7.89 2.30 -17.37
CA TRP A 235 -6.78 3.10 -17.86
C TRP A 235 -7.20 4.55 -18.00
N PHE A 236 -6.36 5.49 -17.58
CA PHE A 236 -6.58 6.91 -17.85
C PHE A 236 -5.81 7.35 -19.10
N LYS A 237 -6.28 8.43 -19.69
CA LYS A 237 -5.48 9.18 -20.66
C LYS A 237 -4.34 9.91 -19.97
N ILE A 238 -3.16 9.83 -20.58
CA ILE A 238 -1.94 10.50 -20.17
C ILE A 238 -1.59 11.59 -21.18
N ASN A 239 -1.14 12.74 -20.68
CA ASN A 239 -0.44 13.75 -21.46
C ASN A 239 0.95 14.01 -20.86
N TYR A 240 1.98 13.73 -21.65
CA TYR A 240 3.36 14.03 -21.34
C TYR A 240 3.95 14.95 -22.42
N GLN A 241 4.16 16.21 -22.09
CA GLN A 241 4.75 17.21 -23.00
C GLN A 241 4.03 17.28 -24.37
N GLY A 242 2.69 17.16 -24.37
CA GLY A 242 1.88 17.17 -25.58
C GLY A 242 1.72 15.81 -26.27
N LYS A 243 2.48 14.79 -25.87
CA LYS A 243 2.28 13.41 -26.33
C LYS A 243 1.17 12.75 -25.52
N VAL A 244 0.26 12.09 -26.22
CA VAL A 244 -0.92 11.46 -25.64
C VAL A 244 -0.85 9.95 -25.78
N GLY A 245 -1.30 9.25 -24.74
CA GLY A 245 -1.53 7.82 -24.76
C GLY A 245 -2.31 7.40 -23.53
N TYR A 246 -2.32 6.11 -23.22
CA TYR A 246 -3.07 5.54 -22.10
C TYR A 246 -2.16 4.67 -21.25
N TYR A 247 -2.46 4.59 -19.95
CA TYR A 247 -1.83 3.65 -19.04
C TYR A 247 -2.79 3.24 -17.92
N SER A 248 -2.49 2.11 -17.26
CA SER A 248 -3.26 1.63 -16.13
C SER A 248 -3.41 2.72 -15.05
N ALA A 249 -4.65 2.93 -14.60
CA ALA A 249 -5.00 3.88 -13.56
C ALA A 249 -4.66 3.41 -12.13
N SER A 250 -3.95 2.29 -11.99
CA SER A 250 -3.44 1.81 -10.70
C SER A 250 -2.31 2.72 -10.21
N VAL A 251 -2.68 3.84 -9.58
CA VAL A 251 -1.74 4.83 -9.05
C VAL A 251 -0.74 4.16 -8.12
N ALA A 252 -1.20 3.34 -7.17
CA ALA A 252 -0.33 2.67 -6.22
C ALA A 252 0.81 1.87 -6.89
N ASN A 253 0.55 1.25 -8.04
CA ASN A 253 1.53 0.40 -8.73
C ASN A 253 2.50 1.18 -9.62
N TYR A 254 2.07 2.31 -10.18
CA TYR A 254 2.76 2.94 -11.30
C TYR A 254 3.12 4.41 -11.07
N PHE A 255 2.50 5.07 -10.09
CA PHE A 255 2.60 6.51 -9.92
C PHE A 255 2.75 6.94 -8.45
N ASP A 256 3.56 7.96 -8.21
CA ASP A 256 3.59 8.72 -6.97
C ASP A 256 2.66 9.94 -7.08
N THR A 257 1.97 10.25 -5.99
CA THR A 257 1.11 11.45 -5.86
C THR A 257 1.87 12.66 -5.30
N VAL A 258 3.07 12.43 -4.76
CA VAL A 258 3.97 13.44 -4.24
C VAL A 258 5.19 13.50 -5.16
N ASN A 259 5.68 14.71 -5.42
CA ASN A 259 6.87 14.90 -6.26
C ASN A 259 8.10 14.22 -5.63
N PRO A 260 8.66 13.16 -6.25
CA PRO A 260 9.86 12.50 -5.72
C PRO A 260 11.13 13.31 -6.01
N ASN A 261 11.03 14.39 -6.79
CA ASN A 261 12.18 15.19 -7.21
C ASN A 261 12.52 16.26 -6.17
N THR A 262 13.79 16.42 -5.86
CA THR A 262 14.27 17.56 -5.06
C THR A 262 14.78 18.66 -5.99
N THR A 263 14.27 19.88 -5.84
CA THR A 263 14.74 21.02 -6.63
C THR A 263 16.01 21.63 -6.00
N TYR A 264 17.02 21.86 -6.84
CA TYR A 264 18.26 22.54 -6.51
C TYR A 264 18.43 23.77 -7.39
N ILE A 265 19.28 24.71 -6.94
CA ILE A 265 19.71 25.90 -7.66
C ILE A 265 21.16 25.71 -8.12
N CYS A 266 21.41 25.91 -9.41
CA CYS A 266 22.73 25.91 -10.01
C CYS A 266 23.59 27.04 -9.44
N GLN A 267 24.74 26.68 -8.84
CA GLN A 267 25.66 27.64 -8.21
C GLN A 267 26.63 28.27 -9.21
N ASP A 268 26.72 27.71 -10.41
CA ASP A 268 27.54 28.18 -11.52
C ASP A 268 26.85 27.87 -12.87
N ASN A 269 27.48 28.22 -13.99
CA ASN A 269 27.13 27.72 -15.31
C ASN A 269 27.60 26.27 -15.43
N LEU A 270 26.63 25.35 -15.43
CA LEU A 270 26.88 23.92 -15.34
C LEU A 270 26.59 23.22 -16.66
N LEU A 271 27.49 22.30 -17.02
CA LEU A 271 27.28 21.35 -18.10
C LEU A 271 27.04 19.96 -17.52
N PHE A 272 25.83 19.46 -17.67
CA PHE A 272 25.45 18.12 -17.26
C PHE A 272 25.88 17.12 -18.33
N ARG A 273 26.36 15.96 -17.89
CA ARG A 273 26.91 14.91 -18.77
C ARG A 273 25.89 13.83 -19.05
N ALA A 274 25.97 13.16 -20.19
CA ALA A 274 25.10 12.03 -20.53
C ALA A 274 25.37 10.79 -19.64
N ASP A 275 26.60 10.67 -19.12
CA ASP A 275 27.05 9.57 -18.25
C ASP A 275 27.68 10.11 -16.96
N PRO A 276 27.64 9.38 -15.84
CA PRO A 276 28.24 9.76 -14.54
C PRO A 276 29.75 9.55 -14.54
N LYS A 277 30.46 10.22 -15.46
CA LYS A 277 31.93 10.16 -15.58
C LYS A 277 32.48 11.49 -16.06
N TRP A 278 33.71 11.78 -15.64
CA TRP A 278 34.48 12.88 -16.22
C TRP A 278 34.73 12.63 -17.71
N GLY A 279 34.72 13.71 -18.50
CA GLY A 279 34.87 13.62 -19.97
C GLY A 279 33.66 13.04 -20.73
N GLY A 280 32.56 12.69 -20.04
CA GLY A 280 31.33 12.24 -20.69
C GLY A 280 30.74 13.30 -21.62
N LYS A 281 30.06 12.84 -22.69
CA LYS A 281 29.39 13.71 -23.67
C LYS A 281 28.44 14.70 -22.98
N PRO A 282 28.34 15.95 -23.43
CA PRO A 282 27.35 16.88 -22.91
C PRO A 282 25.92 16.34 -23.10
N SER A 283 25.06 16.55 -22.09
CA SER A 283 23.62 16.30 -22.18
C SER A 283 22.87 17.63 -22.33
N PHE A 284 22.94 18.48 -21.30
CA PHE A 284 22.38 19.82 -21.33
C PHE A 284 23.15 20.77 -20.41
N ALA A 285 22.92 22.07 -20.56
CA ALA A 285 23.51 23.10 -19.71
C ALA A 285 22.43 23.83 -18.89
N ARG A 286 22.83 24.35 -17.73
CA ARG A 286 22.05 25.30 -16.92
C ARG A 286 22.94 26.45 -16.49
N LYS A 287 22.39 27.65 -16.46
CA LYS A 287 23.09 28.85 -15.98
C LYS A 287 23.03 28.95 -14.47
N LYS A 288 23.96 29.71 -13.89
CA LYS A 288 23.93 30.07 -12.47
C LYS A 288 22.57 30.69 -12.11
N GLY A 289 22.01 30.28 -10.97
CA GLY A 289 20.72 30.73 -10.45
C GLY A 289 19.51 29.94 -11.01
N GLU A 290 19.69 29.17 -12.07
CA GLU A 290 18.61 28.35 -12.60
C GLU A 290 18.35 27.10 -11.74
N THR A 291 17.12 26.57 -11.79
CA THR A 291 16.75 25.38 -11.01
C THR A 291 16.97 24.08 -11.79
N ILE A 292 17.26 22.99 -11.09
CA ILE A 292 17.30 21.64 -11.65
C ILE A 292 16.71 20.65 -10.66
N ASN A 293 16.07 19.59 -11.15
CA ASN A 293 15.56 18.52 -10.32
C ASN A 293 16.61 17.42 -10.19
N VAL A 294 16.98 17.09 -8.96
CA VAL A 294 17.79 15.91 -8.62
C VAL A 294 16.86 14.75 -8.33
N VAL A 295 17.11 13.63 -8.98
CA VAL A 295 16.25 12.42 -8.95
C VAL A 295 16.96 11.20 -8.38
N GLY A 296 18.24 11.33 -8.03
CA GLY A 296 19.03 10.25 -7.45
C GLY A 296 20.53 10.52 -7.50
N LYS A 297 21.30 9.53 -7.03
CA LYS A 297 22.76 9.53 -7.04
C LYS A 297 23.27 8.23 -7.64
N VAL A 298 24.31 8.29 -8.48
CA VAL A 298 24.95 7.13 -9.09
C VAL A 298 26.47 7.35 -9.06
N ASN A 299 27.21 6.47 -8.38
CA ASN A 299 28.68 6.47 -8.34
C ASN A 299 29.31 7.83 -7.99
N GLY A 300 28.72 8.58 -7.04
CA GLY A 300 29.19 9.91 -6.66
C GLY A 300 28.75 11.05 -7.58
N TRP A 301 27.81 10.80 -8.50
CA TRP A 301 27.19 11.80 -9.37
C TRP A 301 25.71 11.96 -9.07
N LEU A 302 25.24 13.20 -9.01
CA LEU A 302 23.83 13.54 -8.98
C LEU A 302 23.23 13.25 -10.35
N LYS A 303 22.21 12.40 -10.38
CA LYS A 303 21.34 12.23 -11.55
C LYS A 303 20.30 13.33 -11.52
N CYS A 304 20.32 14.16 -12.54
CA CYS A 304 19.48 15.35 -12.67
C CYS A 304 18.57 15.22 -13.89
N THR A 305 17.40 15.86 -13.85
CA THR A 305 16.44 15.85 -14.96
C THR A 305 15.99 17.25 -15.34
N LEU A 306 15.91 17.48 -16.66
CA LEU A 306 15.29 18.64 -17.29
C LEU A 306 14.28 18.13 -18.32
N GLY A 307 13.03 17.95 -17.90
CA GLY A 307 11.99 17.35 -18.74
C GLY A 307 12.26 15.89 -19.06
N THR A 308 12.56 15.57 -20.33
CA THR A 308 12.91 14.22 -20.81
C THR A 308 14.40 13.93 -20.75
N GLN A 309 15.23 14.95 -20.58
CA GLN A 309 16.68 14.81 -20.64
C GLN A 309 17.23 14.49 -19.25
N TYR A 310 18.11 13.51 -19.19
CA TYR A 310 18.88 13.19 -17.98
C TYR A 310 20.32 13.64 -18.14
N GLY A 311 20.85 14.15 -17.05
CA GLY A 311 22.20 14.68 -17.00
C GLY A 311 22.82 14.39 -15.65
N TYR A 312 24.13 14.16 -15.67
CA TYR A 312 24.91 13.84 -14.48
C TYR A 312 25.85 15.00 -14.15
N LEU A 313 25.98 15.26 -12.85
CA LEU A 313 26.90 16.24 -12.30
C LEU A 313 27.57 15.63 -11.07
N PRO A 314 28.85 15.91 -10.75
CA PRO A 314 29.43 15.35 -9.54
C PRO A 314 28.66 15.82 -8.31
N ASP A 315 28.49 14.95 -7.34
CA ASP A 315 27.82 15.25 -6.08
C ASP A 315 28.72 16.11 -5.19
N ALA A 316 28.76 17.41 -5.47
CA ALA A 316 29.54 18.37 -4.73
C ALA A 316 28.73 19.64 -4.44
N PRO A 317 28.75 20.16 -3.19
CA PRO A 317 27.98 21.35 -2.80
C PRO A 317 28.27 22.60 -3.64
N LYS A 318 29.48 22.69 -4.22
CA LYS A 318 29.88 23.80 -5.07
C LYS A 318 29.06 23.93 -6.35
N TYR A 319 28.37 22.87 -6.78
CA TYR A 319 27.61 22.90 -8.03
C TYR A 319 26.13 23.18 -7.81
N LEU A 320 25.51 22.52 -6.83
CA LEU A 320 24.07 22.60 -6.60
C LEU A 320 23.78 22.88 -5.12
N LYS A 321 22.92 23.88 -4.87
CA LYS A 321 22.37 24.17 -3.54
C LYS A 321 20.90 23.78 -3.49
N LYS A 322 20.49 23.03 -2.48
CA LYS A 322 19.08 22.64 -2.31
C LYS A 322 18.22 23.91 -2.19
N LYS A 323 17.12 23.96 -2.95
CA LYS A 323 16.16 25.07 -2.91
C LYS A 323 15.25 24.97 -1.68
#